data_AF-A0A7S0QQY7-F1
#
_entry.id   AF-A0A7S0QQY7-F1
#
_cell.length_a   1.000
_cell.length_b   1.000
_cell.length_c   1.000
_cell.angle_alpha   90.00
_cell.angle_beta   90.00
_cell.angle_gamma   90.00
#
_symmetry.space_group_name_H-M   'P 1'
#
loop_
_entity.id
_entity.type
_entity.pdbx_description
1 polymer ?
#
loop_
_entity_poly.entity_id
_entity_poly.type
_entity_poly.pdbx_seq_one_letter_code
_entity_poly.pdbx_strand_id
1 'polypeptide(L)'
;PLAERADLLVLDTFDHACFGMGALAKVDYAARHLLRPGARVLPARVEMRAQLAEFRLGEVCGFDLSAMNAYRWSPYADKVDLSRVPWKALSASFSVCTVDLQARAGAGGRDEAGELWEMDEEMEIPATAGGTWNAVVCWFKLQLDEAATLGSRAEPGCQLEGEAAVAGSWQQAVFYLDELPLAAGDSVALRVRRDTSQVHFASSPPQARARHAWIPSWHYDMIHDAARNAAYERAARRAIARRRAAAGG
;
A
#
# COMPACT_ATOMS: atom_id res chain seq x y z
N PRO A 1 -1.17 29.59 -21.14
CA PRO A 1 -2.62 29.31 -21.07
C PRO A 1 -3.05 28.48 -22.29
N LEU A 2 -4.01 27.56 -22.11
CA LEU A 2 -4.62 26.84 -23.25
C LEU A 2 -5.38 27.83 -24.14
N ALA A 3 -5.35 27.62 -25.46
CA ALA A 3 -6.11 28.43 -26.41
C ALA A 3 -7.63 28.27 -26.21
N GLU A 4 -8.05 27.09 -25.76
CA GLU A 4 -9.42 26.76 -25.39
C GLU A 4 -9.45 25.77 -24.22
N ARG A 5 -10.55 25.76 -23.46
CA ARG A 5 -10.77 24.74 -22.42
C ARG A 5 -10.90 23.35 -23.04
N ALA A 6 -10.39 22.32 -22.37
CA ALA A 6 -10.31 20.95 -22.85
C ALA A 6 -11.60 20.16 -22.61
N ASP A 7 -11.86 19.20 -23.51
CA ASP A 7 -12.97 18.22 -23.42
C ASP A 7 -12.56 16.92 -22.70
N LEU A 8 -11.27 16.70 -22.44
CA LEU A 8 -10.73 15.50 -21.81
C LEU A 8 -9.62 15.86 -20.82
N LEU A 9 -9.72 15.34 -19.59
CA LEU A 9 -8.65 15.33 -18.59
C LEU A 9 -8.11 13.91 -18.47
N VAL A 10 -6.81 13.74 -18.70
CA VAL A 10 -6.11 12.47 -18.44
C VAL A 10 -5.14 12.69 -17.28
N LEU A 11 -5.17 11.81 -16.29
CA LEU A 11 -4.36 11.87 -15.08
C LEU A 11 -3.54 10.59 -14.93
N ASP A 12 -2.24 10.77 -14.70
CA ASP A 12 -1.31 9.70 -14.28
C ASP A 12 -0.56 10.13 -12.99
N THR A 13 -1.26 10.86 -12.12
CA THR A 13 -0.68 11.42 -10.91
C THR A 13 -1.13 10.66 -9.68
N PHE A 14 -0.99 9.33 -9.73
CA PHE A 14 -1.23 8.40 -8.62
C PHE A 14 0.08 7.74 -8.18
N ASP A 15 0.36 7.75 -6.89
CA ASP A 15 1.51 7.04 -6.29
C ASP A 15 1.08 5.71 -5.67
N HIS A 16 1.99 5.01 -4.99
CA HIS A 16 1.68 3.73 -4.34
C HIS A 16 0.64 3.85 -3.23
N ALA A 17 0.48 5.03 -2.64
CA ALA A 17 -0.55 5.38 -1.66
C ALA A 17 -1.77 6.10 -2.28
N CYS A 18 -1.91 6.03 -3.61
CA CYS A 18 -2.94 6.65 -4.43
C CYS A 18 -2.86 8.17 -4.53
N PHE A 19 -3.02 8.91 -3.43
CA PHE A 19 -3.25 10.36 -3.47
C PHE A 19 -2.01 11.25 -3.28
N GLY A 20 -0.84 10.67 -3.00
CA GLY A 20 0.35 11.43 -2.58
C GLY A 20 0.94 12.36 -3.64
N MET A 21 0.52 12.21 -4.91
CA MET A 21 0.85 13.12 -6.00
C MET A 21 -0.24 14.18 -6.29
N GLY A 22 -1.25 14.33 -5.44
CA GLY A 22 -2.23 15.40 -5.51
C GLY A 22 -3.22 15.28 -6.67
N ALA A 23 -3.64 14.06 -7.01
CA ALA A 23 -4.60 13.80 -8.09
C ALA A 23 -5.90 14.61 -7.91
N LEU A 24 -6.44 14.67 -6.69
CA LEU A 24 -7.70 15.37 -6.41
C LEU A 24 -7.58 16.88 -6.56
N ALA A 25 -6.51 17.48 -6.03
CA ALA A 25 -6.24 18.90 -6.20
C ALA A 25 -6.09 19.30 -7.68
N LYS A 26 -5.48 18.41 -8.49
CA LYS A 26 -5.34 18.60 -9.94
C LYS A 26 -6.68 18.52 -10.68
N VAL A 27 -7.54 17.56 -10.30
CA VAL A 27 -8.93 17.51 -10.80
C VAL A 27 -9.65 18.81 -10.48
N ASP A 28 -9.54 19.29 -9.24
CA ASP A 28 -10.27 20.48 -8.80
C ASP A 28 -9.80 21.74 -9.51
N TYR A 29 -8.49 21.85 -9.74
CA TYR A 29 -7.93 22.94 -10.52
C TYR A 29 -8.37 22.87 -11.98
N ALA A 30 -8.28 21.69 -12.60
CA ALA A 30 -8.68 21.49 -14.00
C ALA A 30 -10.17 21.79 -14.20
N ALA A 31 -11.04 21.31 -13.31
CA ALA A 31 -12.48 21.58 -13.36
C ALA A 31 -12.79 23.08 -13.36
N ARG A 32 -12.11 23.86 -12.53
CA ARG A 32 -12.34 25.32 -12.41
C ARG A 32 -11.76 26.10 -13.59
N HIS A 33 -10.59 25.71 -14.08
CA HIS A 33 -9.80 26.58 -14.95
C HIS A 33 -9.59 26.06 -16.37
N LEU A 34 -9.60 24.74 -16.57
CA LEU A 34 -9.10 24.11 -17.78
C LEU A 34 -10.17 23.34 -18.56
N LEU A 35 -11.23 22.87 -17.91
CA LEU A 35 -12.22 21.98 -18.52
C LEU A 35 -13.48 22.72 -18.99
N ARG A 36 -14.07 22.22 -20.06
CA ARG A 36 -15.42 22.57 -20.52
C ARG A 36 -16.47 21.82 -19.69
N PRO A 37 -17.71 22.34 -19.58
CA PRO A 37 -18.83 21.57 -19.04
C PRO A 37 -18.99 20.24 -19.81
N GLY A 38 -19.07 19.12 -19.08
CA GLY A 38 -19.09 17.81 -19.71
C GLY A 38 -17.74 17.35 -20.28
N ALA A 39 -16.62 17.87 -19.80
CA ALA A 39 -15.34 17.22 -20.08
C ALA A 39 -15.30 15.81 -19.46
N ARG A 40 -14.66 14.88 -20.16
CA ARG A 40 -14.41 13.52 -19.68
C ARG A 40 -13.17 13.48 -18.80
N VAL A 41 -13.15 12.59 -17.81
CA VAL A 41 -12.01 12.41 -16.90
C VAL A 41 -11.56 10.96 -16.95
N LEU A 42 -10.27 10.75 -17.20
CA LEU A 42 -9.62 9.45 -17.19
C LEU A 42 -8.50 9.47 -16.11
N PRO A 43 -8.56 8.62 -15.08
CA PRO A 43 -9.66 7.69 -14.78
C PRO A 43 -10.95 8.40 -14.32
N ALA A 44 -12.10 7.77 -14.56
CA ALA A 44 -13.40 8.28 -14.12
C ALA A 44 -13.65 8.06 -12.62
N ARG A 45 -13.15 6.94 -12.06
CA ARG A 45 -13.31 6.60 -10.64
C ARG A 45 -12.04 5.98 -10.07
N VAL A 46 -11.83 6.18 -8.78
CA VAL A 46 -10.77 5.55 -7.99
C VAL A 46 -11.37 4.83 -6.80
N GLU A 47 -10.96 3.60 -6.56
CA GLU A 47 -11.33 2.82 -5.37
C GLU A 47 -10.03 2.39 -4.67
N MET A 48 -9.87 2.80 -3.42
CA MET A 48 -8.75 2.39 -2.57
C MET A 48 -9.22 1.30 -1.61
N ARG A 49 -8.45 0.22 -1.52
CA ARG A 49 -8.73 -0.91 -0.63
C ARG A 49 -7.56 -1.19 0.29
N ALA A 50 -7.87 -1.79 1.43
CA ALA A 50 -6.89 -2.16 2.42
C ALA A 50 -7.14 -3.54 3.02
N GLN A 51 -6.12 -4.07 3.69
CA GLN A 51 -6.15 -5.36 4.36
C GLN A 51 -5.22 -5.33 5.58
N LEU A 52 -5.66 -5.95 6.68
CA LEU A 52 -4.81 -6.17 7.84
C LEU A 52 -3.73 -7.19 7.49
N ALA A 53 -2.49 -6.92 7.89
CA ALA A 53 -1.38 -7.78 7.55
C ALA A 53 -0.39 -7.99 8.71
N GLU A 54 0.26 -9.14 8.64
CA GLU A 54 1.46 -9.47 9.40
C GLU A 54 2.67 -9.42 8.46
N PHE A 55 3.67 -8.68 8.89
CA PHE A 55 4.96 -8.47 8.24
C PHE A 55 6.06 -8.73 9.26
N ARG A 56 6.42 -10.00 9.44
CA ARG A 56 7.41 -10.40 10.44
C ARG A 56 8.56 -11.21 9.84
N LEU A 57 9.74 -10.96 10.39
CA LEU A 57 10.87 -11.86 10.35
C LEU A 57 10.76 -12.88 11.49
N GLY A 58 11.07 -14.14 11.17
CA GLY A 58 11.30 -15.20 12.14
C GLY A 58 12.70 -15.76 11.93
N GLU A 59 12.79 -17.08 11.76
CA GLU A 59 14.04 -17.74 11.41
C GLU A 59 14.39 -17.55 9.93
N VAL A 60 15.60 -17.09 9.63
CA VAL A 60 16.16 -16.98 8.28
C VAL A 60 17.55 -17.59 8.26
N CYS A 61 17.76 -18.57 7.39
CA CYS A 61 19.04 -19.29 7.28
C CYS A 61 19.56 -19.85 8.62
N GLY A 62 18.67 -20.28 9.52
CA GLY A 62 19.01 -20.82 10.84
C GLY A 62 19.31 -19.76 11.92
N PHE A 63 19.07 -18.48 11.62
CA PHE A 63 19.21 -17.39 12.60
C PHE A 63 17.83 -16.81 12.93
N ASP A 64 17.55 -16.65 14.22
CA ASP A 64 16.38 -15.90 14.68
C ASP A 64 16.63 -14.40 14.48
N LEU A 65 15.89 -13.79 13.55
CA LEU A 65 15.95 -12.36 13.23
C LEU A 65 14.72 -11.60 13.73
N SER A 66 13.93 -12.19 14.63
CA SER A 66 12.69 -11.58 15.14
C SER A 66 12.93 -10.23 15.84
N ALA A 67 14.11 -10.02 16.43
CA ALA A 67 14.50 -8.74 17.03
C ALA A 67 14.49 -7.57 16.01
N MET A 68 14.69 -7.85 14.72
CA MET A 68 14.68 -6.84 13.66
C MET A 68 13.29 -6.26 13.39
N ASN A 69 12.22 -6.94 13.81
CA ASN A 69 10.85 -6.45 13.66
C ASN A 69 10.59 -5.18 14.47
N ALA A 70 11.34 -4.95 15.56
CA ALA A 70 11.22 -3.74 16.36
C ALA A 70 11.58 -2.45 15.58
N TYR A 71 12.37 -2.60 14.51
CA TYR A 71 12.83 -1.51 13.65
C TYR A 71 12.06 -1.42 12.32
N ARG A 72 11.03 -2.25 12.13
CA ARG A 72 10.22 -2.27 10.92
C ARG A 72 9.09 -1.25 11.04
N TRP A 73 9.41 0.00 10.78
CA TRP A 73 8.43 1.08 10.78
C TRP A 73 8.88 2.22 9.86
N SER A 74 7.94 3.07 9.46
CA SER A 74 8.18 4.30 8.71
C SER A 74 7.09 5.32 9.07
N PRO A 75 7.38 6.63 9.09
CA PRO A 75 6.35 7.65 9.21
C PRO A 75 5.47 7.78 7.96
N TYR A 76 5.87 7.14 6.85
CA TYR A 76 5.14 7.12 5.58
C TYR A 76 4.85 5.69 5.12
N ALA A 77 3.97 5.55 4.13
CA ALA A 77 3.75 4.26 3.49
C ALA A 77 4.99 3.82 2.71
N ASP A 78 5.46 2.61 2.97
CA ASP A 78 6.48 1.98 2.14
C ASP A 78 5.86 1.47 0.84
N LYS A 79 6.59 1.64 -0.26
CA LYS A 79 6.25 1.04 -1.55
C LYS A 79 6.82 -0.37 -1.61
N VAL A 80 5.94 -1.37 -1.70
CA VAL A 80 6.30 -2.78 -1.57
C VAL A 80 5.69 -3.61 -2.68
N ASP A 81 6.49 -4.46 -3.31
CA ASP A 81 6.01 -5.55 -4.17
C ASP A 81 5.67 -6.77 -3.31
N LEU A 82 4.38 -6.95 -3.02
CA LEU A 82 3.90 -8.03 -2.17
C LEU A 82 4.11 -9.43 -2.76
N SER A 83 4.51 -9.55 -4.03
CA SER A 83 4.89 -10.84 -4.62
C SER A 83 6.32 -11.26 -4.26
N ARG A 84 7.14 -10.32 -3.79
CA ARG A 84 8.57 -10.49 -3.54
C ARG A 84 8.94 -10.58 -2.07
N VAL A 85 8.01 -10.23 -1.18
CA VAL A 85 8.22 -10.24 0.26
C VAL A 85 7.24 -11.20 0.94
N PRO A 86 7.67 -11.94 1.97
CA PRO A 86 6.74 -12.73 2.76
C PRO A 86 5.89 -11.80 3.63
N TRP A 87 4.60 -12.06 3.62
CA TRP A 87 3.60 -11.39 4.45
C TRP A 87 2.39 -12.31 4.59
N LYS A 88 1.54 -12.03 5.57
CA LYS A 88 0.33 -12.81 5.81
C LYS A 88 -0.87 -11.86 5.93
N ALA A 89 -1.90 -12.13 5.15
CA ALA A 89 -3.19 -11.47 5.29
C ALA A 89 -3.89 -11.93 6.57
N LEU A 90 -4.45 -10.98 7.33
CA LEU A 90 -5.16 -11.23 8.58
C LEU A 90 -6.66 -10.88 8.50
N SER A 91 -7.12 -10.22 7.44
CA SER A 91 -8.53 -9.90 7.20
C SER A 91 -8.91 -10.15 5.73
N ALA A 92 -10.19 -10.06 5.39
CA ALA A 92 -10.60 -9.79 4.01
C ALA A 92 -10.17 -8.37 3.59
N SER A 93 -10.15 -8.07 2.28
CA SER A 93 -9.92 -6.69 1.84
C SER A 93 -11.18 -5.85 2.02
N PHE A 94 -11.03 -4.61 2.50
CA PHE A 94 -12.11 -3.66 2.75
C PHE A 94 -11.89 -2.37 1.98
N SER A 95 -12.97 -1.65 1.68
CA SER A 95 -12.91 -0.34 1.02
C SER A 95 -12.47 0.72 2.01
N VAL A 96 -11.44 1.49 1.65
CA VAL A 96 -10.97 2.67 2.39
C VAL A 96 -11.72 3.91 1.93
N CYS A 97 -11.80 4.10 0.61
CA CYS A 97 -12.58 5.16 0.00
C CYS A 97 -12.84 4.87 -1.48
N THR A 98 -13.89 5.47 -2.00
CA THR A 98 -14.19 5.54 -3.43
C THR A 98 -14.38 7.00 -3.82
N VAL A 99 -13.78 7.42 -4.93
CA VAL A 99 -13.91 8.78 -5.46
C VAL A 99 -14.33 8.72 -6.91
N ASP A 100 -15.46 9.35 -7.21
CA ASP A 100 -15.91 9.60 -8.58
C ASP A 100 -15.26 10.89 -9.09
N LEU A 101 -14.16 10.75 -9.84
CA LEU A 101 -13.42 11.90 -10.38
C LEU A 101 -14.22 12.61 -11.48
N GLN A 102 -15.03 11.87 -12.22
CA GLN A 102 -15.90 12.42 -13.26
C GLN A 102 -16.98 13.32 -12.65
N ALA A 103 -17.64 12.86 -11.57
CA ALA A 103 -18.63 13.64 -10.83
C ALA A 103 -17.97 14.84 -10.13
N ARG A 104 -16.82 14.65 -9.49
CA ARG A 104 -16.05 15.72 -8.83
C ARG A 104 -15.67 16.83 -9.81
N ALA A 105 -15.20 16.48 -11.01
CA ALA A 105 -14.90 17.44 -12.05
C ALA A 105 -16.17 18.17 -12.53
N GLY A 106 -17.27 17.43 -12.74
CA GLY A 106 -18.57 18.00 -13.12
C GLY A 106 -19.13 18.98 -12.08
N ALA A 107 -18.85 18.77 -10.80
CA ALA A 107 -19.22 19.64 -9.69
C ALA A 107 -18.30 20.87 -9.52
N GLY A 108 -17.31 21.06 -10.40
CA GLY A 108 -16.36 22.17 -10.34
C GLY A 108 -15.23 21.97 -9.34
N GLY A 109 -14.85 20.72 -9.06
CA GLY A 109 -13.79 20.40 -8.11
C GLY A 109 -14.23 20.41 -6.64
N ARG A 110 -15.53 20.21 -6.41
CA ARG A 110 -16.11 20.03 -5.07
C ARG A 110 -16.47 18.57 -4.89
N ASP A 111 -16.43 18.10 -3.65
CA ASP A 111 -17.06 16.82 -3.34
C ASP A 111 -18.60 16.93 -3.41
N GLU A 112 -19.29 15.81 -3.23
CA GLU A 112 -20.75 15.73 -3.32
C GLU A 112 -21.46 16.63 -2.29
N ALA A 113 -20.81 16.92 -1.15
CA ALA A 113 -21.34 17.78 -0.09
C ALA A 113 -20.98 19.26 -0.25
N GLY A 114 -20.00 19.59 -1.11
CA GLY A 114 -19.42 20.93 -1.20
C GLY A 114 -18.45 21.28 -0.07
N GLU A 115 -18.00 20.28 0.68
CA GLU A 115 -17.14 20.42 1.87
C GLU A 115 -15.67 20.10 1.56
N LEU A 116 -14.82 20.18 2.59
CA LEU A 116 -13.47 19.65 2.51
C LEU A 116 -13.54 18.13 2.44
N TRP A 117 -12.85 17.54 1.44
CA TRP A 117 -12.80 16.09 1.30
C TRP A 117 -11.82 15.49 2.32
N GLU A 118 -12.28 15.40 3.57
CA GLU A 118 -11.54 14.89 4.72
C GLU A 118 -12.39 13.85 5.45
N MET A 119 -11.73 12.92 6.16
CA MET A 119 -12.40 11.89 6.95
C MET A 119 -11.49 11.49 8.11
N ASP A 120 -12.09 11.24 9.27
CA ASP A 120 -11.44 10.71 10.45
C ASP A 120 -12.42 9.79 11.18
N GLU A 121 -12.35 8.49 10.87
CA GLU A 121 -13.31 7.50 11.34
C GLU A 121 -12.61 6.27 11.91
N GLU A 122 -13.27 5.61 12.86
CA GLU A 122 -12.85 4.31 13.36
C GLU A 122 -13.66 3.21 12.67
N MET A 123 -12.95 2.26 12.06
CA MET A 123 -13.54 1.11 11.38
C MET A 123 -13.28 -0.16 12.19
N GLU A 124 -14.32 -0.95 12.41
CA GLU A 124 -14.19 -2.28 12.99
C GLU A 124 -13.90 -3.31 11.88
N ILE A 125 -12.73 -3.94 11.95
CA ILE A 125 -12.27 -4.89 10.91
C ILE A 125 -12.17 -6.30 11.50
N PRO A 126 -12.94 -7.28 10.99
CA PRO A 126 -12.88 -8.65 11.46
C PRO A 126 -11.64 -9.37 10.93
N ALA A 127 -10.98 -10.10 11.82
CA ALA A 127 -9.83 -10.94 11.54
C ALA A 127 -10.29 -12.28 10.96
N THR A 128 -9.79 -12.63 9.78
CA THR A 128 -10.04 -13.92 9.13
C THR A 128 -8.95 -14.94 9.43
N ALA A 129 -7.83 -14.52 10.01
CA ALA A 129 -6.73 -15.38 10.40
C ALA A 129 -6.02 -14.84 11.64
N GLY A 130 -5.52 -15.75 12.48
CA GLY A 130 -4.69 -15.38 13.64
C GLY A 130 -3.25 -15.05 13.25
N GLY A 131 -2.59 -14.16 13.98
CA GLY A 131 -1.23 -13.71 13.74
C GLY A 131 -0.84 -12.53 14.61
N THR A 132 0.15 -11.78 14.16
CA THR A 132 0.54 -10.48 14.74
C THR A 132 0.21 -9.38 13.75
N TRP A 133 -0.85 -8.63 14.02
CA TRP A 133 -1.16 -7.45 13.24
C TRP A 133 -0.13 -6.37 13.49
N ASN A 134 0.61 -6.00 12.45
CA ASN A 134 1.64 -4.96 12.52
C ASN A 134 1.71 -4.11 11.25
N ALA A 135 0.75 -4.27 10.33
CA ALA A 135 0.67 -3.46 9.15
C ALA A 135 -0.75 -3.39 8.58
N VAL A 136 -0.99 -2.34 7.80
CA VAL A 136 -2.11 -2.21 6.86
C VAL A 136 -1.54 -2.13 5.46
N VAL A 137 -1.95 -3.05 4.60
CA VAL A 137 -1.59 -3.07 3.18
C VAL A 137 -2.67 -2.36 2.40
N CYS A 138 -2.28 -1.50 1.47
CA CYS A 138 -3.19 -0.75 0.61
C CYS A 138 -2.84 -0.91 -0.87
N TRP A 139 -3.88 -0.92 -1.69
CA TRP A 139 -3.79 -0.84 -3.14
C TRP A 139 -5.01 -0.08 -3.67
N PHE A 140 -4.99 0.26 -4.94
CA PHE A 140 -6.11 0.97 -5.55
C PHE A 140 -6.40 0.42 -6.95
N LYS A 141 -7.61 0.71 -7.38
CA LYS A 141 -8.15 0.43 -8.71
C LYS A 141 -8.64 1.74 -9.31
N LEU A 142 -8.24 1.98 -10.54
CA LEU A 142 -8.71 3.06 -11.37
C LEU A 142 -9.71 2.46 -12.37
N GLN A 143 -10.92 3.01 -12.40
CA GLN A 143 -11.83 2.77 -13.50
C GLN A 143 -11.52 3.81 -14.57
N LEU A 144 -10.97 3.36 -15.70
CA LEU A 144 -10.68 4.25 -16.81
C LEU A 144 -12.00 4.68 -17.45
N ASP A 145 -12.85 3.72 -17.80
CA ASP A 145 -14.19 3.91 -18.36
C ASP A 145 -15.14 2.76 -17.96
N GLU A 146 -16.22 2.57 -18.69
CA GLU A 146 -17.19 1.48 -18.46
C GLU A 146 -16.62 0.08 -18.74
N ALA A 147 -15.55 -0.03 -19.54
CA ALA A 147 -15.02 -1.29 -20.05
C ALA A 147 -13.59 -1.59 -19.56
N ALA A 148 -12.87 -0.63 -18.98
CA ALA A 148 -11.46 -0.79 -18.65
C ALA A 148 -11.13 -0.35 -17.22
N THR A 149 -10.29 -1.16 -16.56
CA THR A 149 -9.75 -0.88 -15.22
C THR A 149 -8.26 -1.15 -15.14
N LEU A 150 -7.59 -0.35 -14.32
CA LEU A 150 -6.16 -0.42 -14.08
C LEU A 150 -5.90 -0.37 -12.58
N GLY A 151 -5.26 -1.38 -12.02
CA GLY A 151 -5.00 -1.46 -10.59
C GLY A 151 -3.52 -1.55 -10.25
N SER A 152 -3.19 -1.25 -8.99
CA SER A 152 -1.85 -1.48 -8.47
C SER A 152 -1.65 -2.92 -7.96
N ARG A 153 -2.73 -3.71 -7.82
CA ARG A 153 -2.71 -5.13 -7.46
C ARG A 153 -3.95 -5.85 -8.04
N ALA A 154 -3.82 -7.12 -8.41
CA ALA A 154 -4.96 -7.97 -8.74
C ALA A 154 -5.73 -8.39 -7.48
N GLU A 155 -7.07 -8.30 -7.50
CA GLU A 155 -7.92 -8.80 -6.42
C GLU A 155 -8.61 -10.12 -6.81
N PRO A 156 -8.52 -11.18 -5.98
CA PRO A 156 -9.33 -12.38 -6.16
C PRO A 156 -10.82 -12.05 -6.04
N GLY A 157 -11.64 -12.55 -6.96
CA GLY A 157 -13.10 -12.37 -6.93
C GLY A 157 -13.61 -11.01 -7.44
N CYS A 158 -12.71 -10.07 -7.76
CA CYS A 158 -13.08 -8.88 -8.52
C CYS A 158 -13.23 -9.29 -10.00
N GLN A 159 -14.40 -9.84 -10.36
CA GLN A 159 -14.79 -10.05 -11.75
C GLN A 159 -15.04 -8.68 -12.37
N LEU A 160 -14.04 -8.15 -13.05
CA LEU A 160 -14.20 -6.93 -13.83
C LEU A 160 -14.70 -7.39 -15.20
N GLU A 161 -15.96 -7.12 -15.49
CA GLU A 161 -16.49 -7.25 -16.85
C GLU A 161 -15.76 -6.21 -17.72
N GLY A 162 -14.72 -6.62 -18.45
CA GLY A 162 -13.91 -5.72 -19.28
C GLY A 162 -12.40 -6.01 -19.31
N GLU A 163 -11.63 -5.08 -19.87
CA GLU A 163 -10.16 -5.12 -19.90
C GLU A 163 -9.60 -4.73 -18.52
N ALA A 164 -9.04 -5.69 -17.79
CA ALA A 164 -8.42 -5.47 -16.48
C ALA A 164 -6.90 -5.64 -16.56
N ALA A 165 -6.16 -4.62 -16.13
CA ALA A 165 -4.71 -4.63 -16.09
C ALA A 165 -4.16 -4.29 -14.70
N VAL A 166 -2.95 -4.79 -14.41
CA VAL A 166 -2.19 -4.45 -13.20
C VAL A 166 -0.92 -3.73 -13.59
N ALA A 167 -0.75 -2.49 -13.14
CA ALA A 167 0.45 -1.71 -13.36
C ALA A 167 1.50 -2.04 -12.28
N GLY A 168 2.53 -2.80 -12.66
CA GLY A 168 3.64 -3.14 -11.75
C GLY A 168 4.46 -1.94 -11.27
N SER A 169 4.34 -0.77 -11.92
CA SER A 169 5.04 0.46 -11.54
C SER A 169 4.55 1.06 -10.23
N TRP A 170 3.28 0.87 -9.85
CA TRP A 170 2.73 1.42 -8.61
C TRP A 170 3.02 0.57 -7.38
N GLN A 171 3.03 -0.75 -7.53
CA GLN A 171 3.19 -1.68 -6.41
C GLN A 171 2.12 -1.40 -5.32
N GLN A 172 2.36 -1.79 -4.06
CA GLN A 172 1.39 -1.57 -2.97
C GLN A 172 1.98 -0.68 -1.88
N ALA A 173 1.11 0.00 -1.15
CA ALA A 173 1.48 0.77 0.03
C ALA A 173 1.39 -0.10 1.28
N VAL A 174 2.40 -0.03 2.15
CA VAL A 174 2.40 -0.72 3.45
C VAL A 174 2.60 0.31 4.55
N PHE A 175 1.62 0.41 5.44
CA PHE A 175 1.65 1.23 6.64
C PHE A 175 1.98 0.34 7.84
N TYR A 176 3.13 0.53 8.46
CA TYR A 176 3.52 -0.26 9.63
C TYR A 176 2.95 0.31 10.92
N LEU A 177 2.56 -0.59 11.82
CA LEU A 177 1.97 -0.33 13.12
C LEU A 177 2.78 -1.03 14.22
N ASP A 178 2.47 -0.71 15.48
CA ASP A 178 2.93 -1.55 16.58
C ASP A 178 2.29 -2.93 16.52
N GLU A 179 3.02 -3.91 17.03
CA GLU A 179 2.62 -5.32 16.99
C GLU A 179 1.49 -5.59 17.98
N LEU A 180 0.36 -6.05 17.46
CA LEU A 180 -0.80 -6.46 18.23
C LEU A 180 -1.13 -7.93 17.91
N PRO A 181 -1.19 -8.83 18.91
CA PRO A 181 -1.64 -10.20 18.67
C PRO A 181 -3.11 -10.19 18.24
N LEU A 182 -3.45 -11.06 17.30
CA LEU A 182 -4.80 -11.16 16.75
C LEU A 182 -5.16 -12.64 16.57
N ALA A 183 -6.33 -13.07 17.04
CA ALA A 183 -6.86 -14.40 16.75
C ALA A 183 -7.85 -14.35 15.57
N ALA A 184 -8.08 -15.49 14.91
CA ALA A 184 -9.12 -15.57 13.90
C ALA A 184 -10.50 -15.43 14.56
N GLY A 185 -11.36 -14.57 14.01
CA GLY A 185 -12.67 -14.24 14.57
C GLY A 185 -12.67 -13.03 15.51
N ASP A 186 -11.51 -12.50 15.90
CA ASP A 186 -11.42 -11.22 16.60
C ASP A 186 -11.80 -10.06 15.67
N SER A 187 -12.09 -8.88 16.25
CA SER A 187 -12.19 -7.62 15.52
C SER A 187 -11.17 -6.62 16.07
N VAL A 188 -10.63 -5.77 15.20
CA VAL A 188 -9.80 -4.62 15.62
C VAL A 188 -10.43 -3.31 15.19
N ALA A 189 -10.28 -2.30 16.04
CA ALA A 189 -10.58 -0.91 15.68
C ALA A 189 -9.38 -0.31 14.94
N LEU A 190 -9.63 0.14 13.71
CA LEU A 190 -8.67 0.79 12.84
C LEU A 190 -9.15 2.22 12.56
N ARG A 191 -8.44 3.20 13.07
CA ARG A 191 -8.72 4.61 12.76
C ARG A 191 -8.13 4.95 11.40
N VAL A 192 -8.99 5.40 10.48
CA VAL A 192 -8.65 5.79 9.12
C VAL A 192 -8.84 7.29 8.98
N ARG A 193 -7.76 7.97 8.64
CA ARG A 193 -7.76 9.41 8.33
C ARG A 193 -7.37 9.61 6.89
N ARG A 194 -8.06 10.51 6.19
CA ARG A 194 -7.67 10.91 4.83
C ARG A 194 -8.02 12.35 4.56
N ASP A 195 -7.27 12.91 3.62
CA ASP A 195 -7.54 14.20 2.98
C ASP A 195 -7.26 14.08 1.48
N THR A 196 -7.30 15.21 0.75
CA THR A 196 -7.08 15.24 -0.70
C THR A 196 -5.72 14.72 -1.20
N SER A 197 -4.78 14.48 -0.30
CA SER A 197 -3.39 14.16 -0.58
C SER A 197 -2.89 12.88 0.10
N GLN A 198 -3.47 12.49 1.23
CA GLN A 198 -2.93 11.40 2.04
C GLN A 198 -4.01 10.55 2.69
N VAL A 199 -3.59 9.34 3.05
CA VAL A 199 -4.33 8.40 3.90
C VAL A 199 -3.40 7.95 5.01
N HIS A 200 -3.93 7.84 6.23
CA HIS A 200 -3.20 7.47 7.42
C HIS A 200 -4.01 6.47 8.25
N PHE A 201 -3.33 5.47 8.79
CA PHE A 201 -3.91 4.43 9.63
C PHE A 201 -3.34 4.48 11.04
N ALA A 202 -4.18 4.30 12.05
CA ALA A 202 -3.75 4.11 13.43
C ALA A 202 -4.50 2.94 14.07
N SER A 203 -3.78 2.09 14.78
CA SER A 203 -4.36 1.01 15.58
C SER A 203 -5.11 1.57 16.79
N SER A 204 -6.05 0.79 17.30
CA SER A 204 -6.55 0.89 18.68
C SER A 204 -6.14 -0.37 19.45
N PRO A 205 -5.34 -0.28 20.53
CA PRO A 205 -4.79 0.96 21.12
C PRO A 205 -3.81 1.67 20.18
N PRO A 206 -3.63 3.00 20.34
CA PRO A 206 -2.69 3.76 19.53
C PRO A 206 -1.26 3.28 19.72
N GLN A 207 -0.46 3.45 18.67
CA GLN A 207 0.97 3.14 18.70
C GLN A 207 1.65 3.87 19.85
N ALA A 208 2.40 3.13 20.67
CA ALA A 208 3.03 3.63 21.89
C ALA A 208 4.55 3.47 21.87
N ARG A 209 5.10 2.71 20.91
CA ARG A 209 6.55 2.47 20.84
C ARG A 209 7.29 3.73 20.41
N ALA A 210 8.21 4.18 21.28
CA ALA A 210 9.17 5.22 20.92
C ALA A 210 10.10 4.72 19.81
N ARG A 211 10.05 5.40 18.66
CA ARG A 211 10.84 5.06 17.49
C ARG A 211 12.14 5.87 17.45
N HIS A 212 13.27 5.20 17.58
CA HIS A 212 14.60 5.82 17.64
C HIS A 212 15.55 5.38 16.50
N ALA A 213 15.14 4.37 15.74
CA ALA A 213 15.83 3.86 14.57
C ALA A 213 14.81 3.16 13.66
N TRP A 214 15.16 3.00 12.38
CA TRP A 214 14.45 2.10 11.47
C TRP A 214 15.45 1.38 10.57
N ILE A 215 15.04 0.23 10.05
CA ILE A 215 15.77 -0.50 9.03
C ILE A 215 15.10 -0.21 7.68
N PRO A 216 15.85 0.22 6.65
CA PRO A 216 15.27 0.45 5.32
C PRO A 216 14.61 -0.81 4.75
N SER A 217 13.50 -0.64 4.03
CA SER A 217 12.72 -1.74 3.44
C SER A 217 13.56 -2.73 2.64
N TRP A 218 14.47 -2.24 1.79
CA TRP A 218 15.35 -3.08 0.96
C TRP A 218 16.21 -4.06 1.77
N HIS A 219 16.48 -3.80 3.04
CA HIS A 219 17.25 -4.71 3.89
C HIS A 219 16.44 -5.97 4.21
N TYR A 220 15.13 -5.84 4.46
CA TYR A 220 14.25 -7.00 4.65
C TYR A 220 14.21 -7.87 3.38
N ASP A 221 14.16 -7.23 2.20
CA ASP A 221 14.23 -7.93 0.91
C ASP A 221 15.57 -8.68 0.75
N MET A 222 16.69 -8.02 1.07
CA MET A 222 18.02 -8.62 1.03
C MET A 222 18.13 -9.83 1.99
N ILE A 223 17.53 -9.74 3.18
CA ILE A 223 17.52 -10.84 4.16
C ILE A 223 16.76 -12.05 3.61
N HIS A 224 15.65 -11.83 2.91
CA HIS A 224 14.87 -12.89 2.30
C HIS A 224 15.40 -13.40 0.96
N ASP A 225 16.47 -12.82 0.41
CA ASP A 225 17.09 -13.29 -0.83
C ASP A 225 17.81 -14.63 -0.63
N ALA A 226 17.06 -15.72 -0.85
CA ALA A 226 17.55 -17.08 -0.70
C ALA A 226 18.72 -17.41 -1.64
N ALA A 227 18.73 -16.85 -2.86
CA ALA A 227 19.79 -17.10 -3.83
C ALA A 227 21.11 -16.48 -3.36
N ARG A 228 21.06 -15.23 -2.91
CA ARG A 228 22.19 -14.52 -2.30
C ARG A 228 22.68 -15.27 -1.07
N ASN A 229 21.79 -15.59 -0.14
CA ASN A 229 22.15 -16.24 1.12
C ASN A 229 22.81 -17.60 0.88
N ALA A 230 22.25 -18.42 -0.01
CA ALA A 230 22.83 -19.72 -0.35
C ALA A 230 24.22 -19.59 -1.02
N ALA A 231 24.46 -18.54 -1.80
CA ALA A 231 25.77 -18.30 -2.40
C ALA A 231 26.83 -17.98 -1.34
N TYR A 232 26.52 -17.11 -0.38
CA TYR A 232 27.40 -16.80 0.75
C TYR A 232 27.65 -18.03 1.62
N GLU A 233 26.60 -18.79 1.94
CA GLU A 233 26.74 -20.00 2.75
C GLU A 233 27.68 -21.03 2.11
N ARG A 234 27.50 -21.32 0.81
CA ARG A 234 28.38 -22.22 0.06
C ARG A 234 29.83 -21.72 0.07
N ALA A 235 30.05 -20.41 -0.09
CA ALA A 235 31.40 -19.83 -0.07
C ALA A 235 32.05 -19.94 1.33
N ALA A 236 31.31 -19.63 2.38
CA ALA A 236 31.77 -19.73 3.77
C ALA A 236 32.15 -21.18 4.13
N ARG A 237 31.31 -22.17 3.77
CA ARG A 237 31.59 -23.59 4.00
C ARG A 237 32.89 -24.02 3.32
N ARG A 238 33.13 -23.62 2.06
CA ARG A 238 34.39 -23.91 1.35
C ARG A 238 35.60 -23.24 2.02
N ALA A 239 35.48 -22.00 2.45
CA ALA A 239 36.56 -21.27 3.11
C ALA A 239 36.96 -21.93 4.45
N ILE A 240 35.98 -22.32 5.27
CA ILE A 240 36.20 -23.03 6.53
C ILE A 240 36.87 -24.39 6.28
N ALA A 241 36.39 -25.16 5.30
CA ALA A 241 36.97 -26.46 4.96
C ALA A 241 38.46 -26.34 4.55
N ARG A 242 38.80 -25.36 3.71
CA ARG A 242 40.20 -25.09 3.32
C ARG A 242 41.07 -24.72 4.51
N ARG A 243 40.57 -23.86 5.42
CA ARG A 243 41.30 -23.47 6.62
C ARG A 243 41.55 -24.65 7.56
N ARG A 244 40.57 -25.54 7.74
CA ARG A 244 40.72 -26.75 8.56
C ARG A 244 41.74 -27.72 7.96
N ALA A 245 41.73 -27.91 6.65
CA ALA A 245 42.72 -28.75 5.97
C ALA A 245 44.15 -28.20 6.12
N ALA A 246 44.33 -26.87 6.04
CA ALA A 246 45.62 -26.23 6.22
C ALA A 246 46.13 -26.19 7.67
N ALA A 247 45.26 -26.38 8.66
CA ALA A 247 45.62 -26.39 10.09
C ALA A 247 45.83 -27.81 10.65
N GLY A 248 45.41 -28.84 9.92
CA GLY A 248 45.52 -30.25 10.30
C GLY A 248 46.61 -31.02 9.57
N GLY A 249 47.45 -30.34 8.77
CA GLY A 249 48.66 -30.87 8.15
C GLY A 249 49.85 -30.04 8.61
#